data_AF-A0A816SRQ0-F1
#
_entry.id   AF-A0A816SRQ0-F1
#
_cell.length_a   1.000
_cell.length_b   1.000
_cell.length_c   1.000
_cell.angle_alpha   90.00
_cell.angle_beta   90.00
_cell.angle_gamma   90.00
#
_symmetry.space_group_name_H-M   'P 1'
#
loop_
_entity.id
_entity.type
_entity.pdbx_description
1 polymer ?
#
loop_
_entity_poly.entity_id
_entity_poly.type
_entity_poly.pdbx_seq_one_letter_code
_entity_poly.pdbx_strand_id
1 'polypeptide(L)'
;MNIIEKKKQIVDLMEKNDESLSFHKPKQHSKSSLMWNYFKIVVINNVKQDMVCCDKCKQLFVYRSKDGTATLAKHNRSCESDSADSNTKLFNQTQVTEYYSSSKSHGIPKKFKEKVKLACTEFVALDSRAFELVSGDGFFKMAQSVFDA
;
A
#
# COMPACT_ATOMS: atom_id res chain seq x y z
N MET A 1 -27.67 -3.58 9.18
CA MET A 1 -26.67 -2.49 9.24
C MET A 1 -25.40 -2.94 8.55
N ASN A 2 -25.02 -2.25 7.50
CA ASN A 2 -23.84 -2.55 6.70
C ASN A 2 -22.55 -2.22 7.51
N ILE A 3 -21.47 -2.98 7.29
CA ILE A 3 -20.16 -2.72 7.93
C ILE A 3 -19.66 -1.31 7.61
N ILE A 4 -19.95 -0.82 6.40
CA ILE A 4 -19.58 0.52 5.93
C ILE A 4 -20.30 1.60 6.76
N GLU A 5 -21.59 1.43 7.00
CA GLU A 5 -22.40 2.36 7.81
C GLU A 5 -21.91 2.41 9.26
N LYS A 6 -21.63 1.24 9.86
CA LYS A 6 -21.08 1.16 11.22
C LYS A 6 -19.74 1.87 11.35
N LYS A 7 -18.86 1.71 10.35
CA LYS A 7 -17.55 2.37 10.35
C LYS A 7 -17.73 3.88 10.27
N LYS A 8 -18.61 4.37 9.40
CA LYS A 8 -18.93 5.80 9.27
C LYS A 8 -19.46 6.37 10.59
N GLN A 9 -20.40 5.69 11.22
CA GLN A 9 -20.94 6.10 12.52
C GLN A 9 -19.85 6.22 13.60
N ILE A 10 -18.90 5.29 13.66
CA ILE A 10 -17.80 5.37 14.63
C ILE A 10 -16.88 6.56 14.32
N VAL A 11 -16.58 6.82 13.04
CA VAL A 11 -15.79 8.00 12.65
C VAL A 11 -16.51 9.29 13.06
N ASP A 12 -17.81 9.39 12.81
CA ASP A 12 -18.62 10.56 13.19
C ASP A 12 -18.60 10.76 14.73
N LEU A 13 -18.63 9.68 15.51
CA LEU A 13 -18.51 9.73 16.98
C LEU A 13 -17.09 10.12 17.44
N MET A 14 -16.05 9.68 16.72
CA MET A 14 -14.66 10.08 16.99
C MET A 14 -14.45 11.57 16.74
N GLU A 15 -15.01 12.12 15.67
CA GLU A 15 -14.92 13.56 15.36
C GLU A 15 -15.67 14.42 16.37
N LYS A 16 -16.82 13.93 16.85
CA LYS A 16 -17.64 14.63 17.86
C LYS A 16 -17.12 14.45 19.29
N ASN A 17 -16.12 13.59 19.50
CA ASN A 17 -15.58 13.23 20.81
C ASN A 17 -16.67 12.83 21.82
N ASP A 18 -17.60 11.98 21.37
CA ASP A 18 -18.78 11.56 22.14
C ASP A 18 -18.39 10.66 23.32
N GLU A 19 -18.98 10.91 24.51
CA GLU A 19 -18.69 10.16 25.75
C GLU A 19 -19.08 8.67 25.65
N SER A 20 -20.02 8.33 24.75
CA SER A 20 -20.41 6.92 24.51
C SER A 20 -19.30 6.08 23.88
N LEU A 21 -18.30 6.72 23.26
CA LEU A 21 -17.21 6.08 22.56
C LEU A 21 -15.99 5.91 23.48
N SER A 22 -15.57 4.67 23.67
CA SER A 22 -14.39 4.35 24.47
C SER A 22 -13.48 3.33 23.78
N PHE A 23 -12.19 3.39 24.10
CA PHE A 23 -11.16 2.54 23.50
C PHE A 23 -10.48 1.70 24.57
N HIS A 24 -10.57 0.39 24.43
CA HIS A 24 -10.06 -0.55 25.43
C HIS A 24 -8.97 -1.44 24.85
N LYS A 25 -7.90 -1.68 25.61
CA LYS A 25 -6.93 -2.74 25.27
C LYS A 25 -7.51 -4.09 25.70
N PRO A 26 -7.44 -5.14 24.86
CA PRO A 26 -7.85 -6.47 25.29
C PRO A 26 -6.92 -6.98 26.39
N LYS A 27 -7.49 -7.81 27.28
CA LYS A 27 -6.72 -8.53 28.29
C LYS A 27 -5.72 -9.46 27.60
N GLN A 28 -4.43 -9.24 27.83
CA GLN A 28 -3.38 -10.07 27.25
C GLN A 28 -3.18 -11.32 28.10
N HIS A 29 -3.14 -12.47 27.43
CA HIS A 29 -2.76 -13.77 27.98
C HIS A 29 -1.51 -14.28 27.26
N SER A 30 -0.86 -15.35 27.75
CA SER A 30 0.37 -15.90 27.15
C SER A 30 0.25 -16.24 25.65
N LYS A 31 -0.95 -16.62 25.19
CA LYS A 31 -1.27 -16.87 23.77
C LYS A 31 -1.74 -15.63 22.98
N SER A 32 -1.73 -14.44 23.57
CA SER A 32 -2.22 -13.22 22.92
C SER A 32 -1.18 -12.69 21.94
N SER A 33 -1.65 -12.21 20.79
CA SER A 33 -0.78 -11.58 19.81
C SER A 33 -0.21 -10.27 20.35
N LEU A 34 1.09 -10.03 20.14
CA LEU A 34 1.76 -8.76 20.46
C LEU A 34 1.14 -7.56 19.72
N MET A 35 0.34 -7.81 18.67
CA MET A 35 -0.36 -6.76 17.93
C MET A 35 -1.25 -5.91 18.83
N TRP A 36 -1.80 -6.46 19.91
CA TRP A 36 -2.64 -5.71 20.85
C TRP A 36 -1.93 -4.58 21.61
N ASN A 37 -0.60 -4.47 21.49
CA ASN A 37 0.13 -3.31 21.99
C ASN A 37 -0.15 -2.04 21.16
N TYR A 38 -0.50 -2.20 19.88
CA TYR A 38 -0.63 -1.13 18.89
C TYR A 38 -2.08 -0.84 18.47
N PHE A 39 -3.04 -1.63 18.95
CA PHE A 39 -4.45 -1.51 18.60
C PHE A 39 -5.34 -1.54 19.84
N LYS A 40 -6.44 -0.80 19.79
CA LYS A 40 -7.49 -0.77 20.80
C LYS A 40 -8.82 -1.22 20.22
N ILE A 41 -9.62 -1.91 21.03
CA ILE A 41 -10.98 -2.32 20.68
C ILE A 41 -11.91 -1.13 20.87
N VAL A 42 -12.80 -0.93 19.89
CA VAL A 42 -13.84 0.09 19.96
C VAL A 42 -15.01 -0.43 20.78
N VAL A 43 -15.43 0.37 21.76
CA VAL A 43 -16.57 0.09 22.62
C VAL A 43 -17.52 1.28 22.56
N ILE A 44 -18.78 1.04 22.21
CA ILE A 44 -19.83 2.07 22.14
C ILE A 44 -20.89 1.71 23.17
N ASN A 45 -21.24 2.63 24.07
CA ASN A 45 -22.23 2.39 25.13
C ASN A 45 -21.94 1.11 25.93
N ASN A 46 -20.65 0.89 26.26
CA ASN A 46 -20.16 -0.31 26.95
C ASN A 46 -20.34 -1.64 26.17
N VAL A 47 -20.70 -1.59 24.87
CA VAL A 47 -20.81 -2.75 23.99
C VAL A 47 -19.60 -2.81 23.06
N LYS A 48 -18.87 -3.92 23.15
CA LYS A 48 -17.73 -4.23 22.27
C LYS A 48 -18.19 -4.33 20.82
N GLN A 49 -17.52 -3.58 19.94
CA GLN A 49 -17.74 -3.66 18.51
C GLN A 49 -16.72 -4.60 17.86
N ASP A 50 -17.08 -5.14 16.69
CA ASP A 50 -16.17 -5.93 15.83
C ASP A 50 -15.18 -5.04 15.07
N MET A 51 -14.73 -3.96 15.70
CA MET A 51 -13.81 -2.99 15.13
C MET A 51 -12.71 -2.63 16.12
N VAL A 52 -11.53 -2.38 15.58
CA VAL A 52 -10.33 -1.98 16.32
C VAL A 52 -9.73 -0.74 15.68
N CYS A 53 -9.14 0.10 16.51
CA CYS A 53 -8.50 1.35 16.12
C CYS A 53 -6.98 1.22 16.30
N CYS A 54 -6.21 1.65 15.32
CA CYS A 54 -4.76 1.76 15.45
C CYS A 54 -4.38 2.92 16.37
N ASP A 55 -3.46 2.70 17.31
CA ASP A 55 -3.01 3.75 18.22
C ASP A 55 -2.23 4.86 17.52
N LYS A 56 -1.53 4.55 16.42
CA LYS A 56 -0.68 5.46 15.64
C LYS A 56 -1.49 6.33 14.67
N CYS A 57 -2.11 5.73 13.65
CA CYS A 57 -2.81 6.44 12.58
C CYS A 57 -4.30 6.69 12.84
N LYS A 58 -4.85 6.19 13.97
CA LYS A 58 -6.28 6.26 14.32
C LYS A 58 -7.23 5.62 13.31
N GLN A 59 -6.71 4.80 12.39
CA GLN A 59 -7.54 4.12 11.39
C GLN A 59 -8.30 2.93 12.01
N LEU A 60 -9.56 2.77 11.59
CA LEU A 60 -10.45 1.69 12.00
C LEU A 60 -10.36 0.47 11.07
N PHE A 61 -10.26 -0.70 11.69
CA PHE A 61 -10.23 -2.01 11.04
C PHE A 61 -11.33 -2.91 11.61
N VAL A 62 -11.93 -3.72 10.74
CA VAL A 62 -12.84 -4.77 11.18
C VAL A 62 -12.02 -5.92 11.73
N TYR A 63 -12.38 -6.41 12.91
CA TYR A 63 -11.69 -7.52 13.55
C TYR A 63 -12.70 -8.49 14.15
N ARG A 64 -12.60 -9.75 13.74
CA ARG A 64 -13.28 -10.87 14.37
C ARG A 64 -12.22 -11.83 14.89
N SER A 65 -12.46 -12.41 16.06
CA SER A 65 -11.50 -13.34 16.69
C SER A 65 -11.13 -14.52 15.79
N LYS A 66 -12.06 -14.96 14.94
CA LYS A 66 -11.88 -16.08 14.00
C LYS A 66 -10.89 -15.76 12.87
N ASP A 67 -10.78 -14.50 12.46
CA ASP A 67 -10.00 -14.10 11.27
C ASP A 67 -8.52 -13.85 11.62
N GLY A 68 -8.16 -13.92 12.91
CA GLY A 68 -6.80 -13.70 13.38
C GLY A 68 -6.32 -12.25 13.26
N THR A 69 -5.01 -12.03 13.45
CA THR A 69 -4.41 -10.68 13.48
C THR A 69 -3.54 -10.36 12.25
N ALA A 70 -3.63 -11.15 11.18
CA ALA A 70 -2.80 -10.99 9.97
C ALA A 70 -2.96 -9.61 9.31
N THR A 71 -4.20 -9.14 9.15
CA THR A 71 -4.50 -7.82 8.59
C THR A 71 -3.93 -6.68 9.45
N LEU A 72 -4.01 -6.83 10.77
CA LEU A 72 -3.46 -5.86 11.73
C LEU A 72 -1.93 -5.83 11.67
N ALA A 73 -1.28 -7.00 11.53
CA ALA A 73 0.17 -7.10 11.38
C ALA A 73 0.66 -6.45 10.07
N LYS A 74 -0.05 -6.67 8.95
CA LYS A 74 0.26 -6.02 7.67
C LYS A 74 0.13 -4.50 7.77
N HIS A 75 -0.93 -4.01 8.43
CA HIS A 75 -1.08 -2.59 8.69
C HIS A 75 0.04 -2.06 9.57
N ASN A 76 0.37 -2.72 10.70
CA ASN A 76 1.40 -2.20 11.61
C ASN A 76 2.76 -1.99 10.92
N ARG A 77 3.14 -2.86 9.97
CA ARG A 77 4.37 -2.72 9.17
C ARG A 77 4.34 -1.53 8.20
N SER A 78 3.18 -1.20 7.64
CA SER A 78 3.02 -0.08 6.69
C SER A 78 2.67 1.24 7.40
N CYS A 79 2.08 1.17 8.59
CA CYS A 79 1.71 2.34 9.38
C CYS A 79 2.94 3.14 9.85
N GLU A 80 4.12 2.51 9.92
CA GLU A 80 5.36 3.17 10.32
C GLU A 80 5.93 4.11 9.24
N SER A 81 5.62 3.89 7.96
CA SER A 81 6.11 4.73 6.85
C SER A 81 5.30 6.01 6.63
N ASP A 82 4.05 6.05 7.08
CA ASP A 82 3.07 7.06 6.65
C ASP A 82 2.84 8.19 7.68
N SER A 83 3.78 8.39 8.60
CA SER A 83 3.68 9.35 9.71
C SER A 83 3.70 10.84 9.31
N ALA A 84 3.45 11.21 8.06
CA ALA A 84 3.67 12.58 7.57
C ALA A 84 2.46 13.32 7.00
N ASP A 85 1.35 12.69 6.60
CA ASP A 85 0.19 13.47 6.09
C ASP A 85 -1.15 12.84 6.49
N SER A 86 -1.65 13.33 7.62
CA SER A 86 -3.01 13.08 8.10
C SER A 86 -3.96 14.09 7.48
N ASN A 87 -4.63 13.70 6.39
CA ASN A 87 -6.04 14.04 6.10
C ASN A 87 -6.40 13.47 4.72
N THR A 88 -7.60 12.90 4.59
CA THR A 88 -8.20 12.37 3.34
C THR A 88 -7.70 11.01 2.80
N LYS A 89 -7.94 9.90 3.51
CA LYS A 89 -8.00 8.57 2.86
C LYS A 89 -9.18 7.74 3.35
N LEU A 90 -10.40 8.26 3.15
CA LEU A 90 -11.64 7.51 3.34
C LEU A 90 -11.86 6.43 2.26
N PHE A 91 -11.08 6.43 1.18
CA PHE A 91 -11.17 5.48 0.07
C PHE A 91 -9.79 5.13 -0.49
N ASN A 92 -9.01 4.32 0.23
CA ASN A 92 -7.92 3.60 -0.41
C ASN A 92 -8.49 2.30 -1.00
N GLN A 93 -9.27 2.44 -2.08
CA GLN A 93 -9.42 1.33 -3.01
C GLN A 93 -8.03 1.08 -3.59
N THR A 94 -7.47 -0.12 -3.35
CA THR A 94 -6.30 -0.63 -4.06
C THR A 94 -6.49 -0.33 -5.54
N GLN A 95 -5.63 0.50 -6.12
CA GLN A 95 -5.77 0.83 -7.54
C GLN A 95 -5.73 -0.47 -8.32
N VAL A 96 -6.53 -0.60 -9.38
CA VAL A 96 -6.55 -1.81 -10.22
C VAL A 96 -5.14 -2.17 -10.72
N THR A 97 -4.27 -1.16 -10.84
CA THR A 97 -2.85 -1.27 -11.18
C THR A 97 -1.99 -2.02 -10.14
N GLU A 98 -2.37 -2.08 -8.86
CA GLU A 98 -1.67 -2.87 -7.83
C GLU A 98 -1.91 -4.39 -8.01
N TYR A 99 -3.07 -4.78 -8.55
CA TYR A 99 -3.36 -6.17 -8.90
C TYR A 99 -2.57 -6.62 -10.13
N TYR A 100 -2.19 -5.68 -10.99
CA TYR A 100 -1.13 -5.88 -11.97
C TYR A 100 0.21 -5.63 -11.30
N SER A 101 0.61 -6.56 -10.43
CA SER A 101 2.04 -6.73 -10.23
C SER A 101 2.62 -7.06 -11.60
N SER A 102 3.35 -6.14 -12.22
CA SER A 102 4.27 -6.46 -13.32
C SER A 102 5.40 -7.32 -12.75
N SER A 103 5.03 -8.48 -12.23
CA SER A 103 5.94 -9.57 -11.97
C SER A 103 6.63 -9.87 -13.30
N LYS A 104 7.91 -9.48 -13.38
CA LYS A 104 8.88 -9.61 -14.49
C LYS A 104 9.32 -8.32 -15.19
N SER A 105 9.37 -7.19 -14.48
CA SER A 105 10.45 -6.24 -14.74
C SER A 105 11.27 -6.11 -13.47
N HIS A 106 12.32 -6.90 -13.32
CA HIS A 106 13.49 -6.37 -12.64
C HIS A 106 13.86 -5.14 -13.46
N GLY A 107 13.39 -3.97 -13.02
CA GLY A 107 13.55 -2.74 -13.77
C GLY A 107 15.01 -2.62 -14.17
N ILE A 108 15.26 -2.59 -15.49
CA ILE A 108 16.60 -2.49 -16.04
C ILE A 108 17.34 -1.40 -15.25
N PRO A 109 18.48 -1.72 -14.59
CA PRO A 109 19.16 -0.79 -13.71
C PRO A 109 19.39 0.55 -14.41
N LYS A 110 19.18 1.67 -13.69
CA LYS A 110 19.28 3.02 -14.26
C LYS A 110 20.60 3.25 -15.01
N LYS A 111 21.70 2.77 -14.43
CA LYS A 111 23.05 2.80 -15.06
C LYS A 111 23.10 2.11 -16.42
N PHE A 112 22.37 1.01 -16.59
CA PHE A 112 22.33 0.28 -17.85
C PHE A 112 21.50 1.02 -18.90
N LYS A 113 20.35 1.60 -18.52
CA LYS A 113 19.56 2.46 -19.41
C LYS A 113 20.35 3.65 -19.93
N GLU A 114 21.14 4.28 -19.06
CA GLU A 114 22.01 5.40 -19.44
C GLU A 114 23.06 4.98 -20.48
N LYS A 115 23.68 3.79 -20.32
CA LYS A 115 24.63 3.25 -21.31
C LYS A 115 24.00 3.00 -22.67
N VAL A 116 22.82 2.38 -22.71
CA VAL A 116 22.10 2.11 -23.97
C VAL A 116 21.71 3.42 -24.67
N LYS A 117 21.25 4.41 -23.89
CA LYS A 117 20.92 5.74 -24.42
C LYS A 117 22.15 6.41 -25.03
N LEU A 118 23.30 6.35 -24.34
CA LEU A 118 24.53 6.94 -24.84
C LEU A 118 24.98 6.27 -26.14
N ALA A 119 25.02 4.93 -26.16
CA ALA A 119 25.40 4.16 -27.35
C ALA A 119 24.50 4.45 -28.57
N CYS A 120 23.17 4.54 -28.38
CA CYS A 120 22.25 4.90 -29.46
C CYS A 120 22.46 6.34 -29.94
N THR A 121 22.77 7.26 -29.02
CA THR A 121 23.07 8.67 -29.36
C THR A 121 24.38 8.77 -30.15
N GLU A 122 25.42 8.06 -29.73
CA GLU A 122 26.71 8.00 -30.42
C GLU A 122 26.56 7.37 -31.81
N PHE A 123 25.83 6.26 -31.94
CA PHE A 123 25.53 5.64 -33.23
C PHE A 123 24.88 6.63 -34.20
N VAL A 124 23.83 7.33 -33.76
CA VAL A 124 23.13 8.30 -34.61
C VAL A 124 24.06 9.47 -34.99
N ALA A 125 24.87 9.96 -34.05
CA ALA A 125 25.76 11.09 -34.28
C ALA A 125 26.97 10.75 -35.17
N LEU A 126 27.65 9.64 -34.90
CA LEU A 126 28.85 9.22 -35.63
C LEU A 126 28.52 8.75 -37.05
N ASP A 127 27.40 8.05 -37.22
CA ASP A 127 26.99 7.50 -38.51
C ASP A 127 26.08 8.47 -39.30
N SER A 128 25.88 9.69 -38.79
CA SER A 128 25.01 10.72 -39.37
C SER A 128 23.62 10.19 -39.75
N ARG A 129 23.00 9.45 -38.83
CA ARG A 129 21.67 8.87 -39.02
C ARG A 129 20.59 9.77 -38.43
N ALA A 130 19.34 9.51 -38.82
CA ALA A 130 18.17 10.15 -38.23
C ALA A 130 17.80 9.45 -36.91
N PHE A 131 17.30 10.19 -35.92
CA PHE A 131 16.91 9.62 -34.61
C PHE A 131 15.72 8.65 -34.71
N GLU A 132 14.91 8.77 -35.74
CA GLU A 132 13.79 7.89 -36.03
C GLU A 132 14.25 6.45 -36.30
N LEU A 133 15.49 6.27 -36.75
CA LEU A 133 16.07 4.96 -37.05
C LEU A 133 16.12 4.05 -35.82
N VAL A 134 16.48 4.60 -34.64
CA VAL A 134 16.51 3.83 -33.39
C VAL A 134 15.12 3.58 -32.79
N SER A 135 14.08 4.19 -33.36
CA SER A 135 12.68 3.98 -32.98
C SER A 135 11.94 3.03 -33.94
N GLY A 136 12.60 2.60 -35.02
CA GLY A 136 11.99 1.74 -36.04
C GLY A 136 11.90 0.28 -35.63
N ASP A 137 10.86 -0.42 -36.11
CA ASP A 137 10.61 -1.83 -35.80
C ASP A 137 11.77 -2.76 -36.19
N GLY A 138 12.49 -2.44 -37.27
CA GLY A 138 13.65 -3.22 -37.72
C GLY A 138 14.81 -3.16 -36.71
N PHE A 139 15.11 -1.96 -36.21
CA PHE A 139 16.12 -1.77 -35.17
C PHE A 139 15.70 -2.46 -33.87
N PHE A 140 14.42 -2.36 -33.51
CA PHE A 140 13.88 -3.04 -32.32
C PHE A 140 14.05 -4.57 -32.40
N LYS A 141 13.69 -5.18 -33.53
CA LYS A 141 13.85 -6.63 -33.75
C LYS A 141 15.31 -7.07 -33.68
N MET A 142 16.21 -6.30 -34.29
CA MET A 142 17.66 -6.54 -34.22
C MET A 142 18.15 -6.46 -32.76
N ALA A 143 17.84 -5.38 -32.04
CA ALA A 143 18.25 -5.21 -30.65
C ALA A 143 17.70 -6.32 -29.75
N GLN A 144 16.44 -6.69 -29.93
CA GLN A 144 15.80 -7.78 -29.18
C GLN A 144 16.52 -9.12 -29.42
N SER A 145 16.90 -9.44 -30.68
CA SER A 145 17.64 -10.68 -30.97
C SER A 145 19.00 -10.76 -30.30
N VAL A 146 19.63 -9.62 -30.01
CA VAL A 146 20.90 -9.56 -29.26
C VAL A 146 20.69 -9.80 -27.77
N PHE A 147 19.54 -9.40 -27.21
CA PHE A 147 19.20 -9.65 -25.81
C PHE A 147 18.68 -11.07 -25.56
N ASP A 148 18.09 -11.70 -26.58
CA ASP A 148 17.55 -13.06 -26.51
C ASP A 148 18.58 -14.16 -26.81
N ALA A 149 19.77 -13.78 -27.31
CA ALA A 149 20.91 -14.68 -27.58
C ALA A 149 21.72 -14.96 -26.31
#